data_AF-A0A972UQ25-F1
#
_entry.id   AF-A0A972UQ25-F1
#
_cell.length_a   1.000
_cell.length_b   1.000
_cell.length_c   1.000
_cell.angle_alpha   90.00
_cell.angle_beta   90.00
_cell.angle_gamma   90.00
#
_symmetry.space_group_name_H-M   'P 1'
#
loop_
_entity.id
_entity.type
_entity.pdbx_description
1 polymer ?
#
loop_
_entity_poly.entity_id
_entity_poly.type
_entity_poly.pdbx_seq_one_letter_code
_entity_poly.pdbx_strand_id
1 'polypeptide(L)'
;ALEISEWFPNAKFIHLIRDPRDNYASLKSGWAERYQHQEDSQRALLQSLIDRGGLGLRMAIDNAAVLGPERYKVVRYEDLVKEPKRHMEELAAFIGVSYDSMLETPSVNGVPWPGNNFDGLTFNALSDVNVGRWTERMEHWEACLVEGHLSDLMQHFGYELSIDPADRVKACAQHYKWFNFLARGEAGAAV
;
A
#
# COMPACT_ATOMS: atom_id res chain seq x y z
N ALA A 1 11.67 -11.95 3.11
CA ALA A 1 11.28 -12.88 4.19
C ALA A 1 12.10 -14.17 4.15
N LEU A 2 12.23 -14.81 2.97
CA LEU A 2 13.01 -16.05 2.82
C LEU A 2 14.47 -15.92 3.27
N GLU A 3 15.21 -14.91 2.79
CA GLU A 3 16.59 -14.67 3.22
C GLU A 3 16.71 -14.49 4.75
N ILE A 4 15.85 -13.65 5.34
CA ILE A 4 15.82 -13.43 6.79
C ILE A 4 15.47 -14.74 7.54
N SER A 5 14.62 -15.60 6.97
CA SER A 5 14.28 -16.90 7.54
C SER A 5 15.47 -17.85 7.60
N GLU A 6 16.44 -17.74 6.70
CA GLU A 6 17.65 -18.56 6.72
C GLU A 6 18.54 -18.17 7.90
N TRP A 7 18.64 -16.87 8.20
CA TRP A 7 19.43 -16.37 9.32
C TRP A 7 18.72 -16.57 10.66
N PHE A 8 17.40 -16.47 10.66
CA PHE A 8 16.55 -16.59 11.84
C PHE A 8 15.44 -17.63 11.59
N PRO A 9 15.72 -18.94 11.81
CA PRO A 9 14.80 -20.03 11.48
C PRO A 9 13.44 -19.93 12.18
N ASN A 10 13.40 -19.31 13.37
CA ASN A 10 12.19 -19.13 14.16
C ASN A 10 11.52 -17.76 13.93
N ALA A 11 12.01 -16.94 13.00
CA ALA A 11 11.39 -15.66 12.70
C ALA A 11 9.98 -15.84 12.14
N LYS A 12 9.07 -15.00 12.65
CA LYS A 12 7.71 -14.82 12.18
C LYS A 12 7.60 -13.46 11.49
N PHE A 13 6.84 -13.40 10.41
CA PHE A 13 6.71 -12.22 9.58
C PHE A 13 5.25 -11.78 9.54
N ILE A 14 5.02 -10.48 9.75
CA ILE A 14 3.73 -9.83 9.58
C ILE A 14 3.87 -8.92 8.35
N HIS A 15 3.09 -9.17 7.31
CA HIS A 15 3.05 -8.34 6.11
C HIS A 15 1.76 -7.53 6.10
N LEU A 16 1.87 -6.24 6.38
CA LEU A 16 0.77 -5.31 6.29
C LEU A 16 0.55 -4.92 4.82
N ILE A 17 -0.65 -5.16 4.32
CA ILE A 17 -1.12 -4.70 3.01
C ILE A 17 -2.18 -3.61 3.19
N ARG A 18 -2.38 -2.79 2.15
CA ARG A 18 -3.36 -1.71 2.11
C ARG A 18 -3.93 -1.64 0.70
N ASP A 19 -5.16 -1.12 0.55
CA ASP A 19 -5.73 -0.83 -0.75
C ASP A 19 -4.73 -0.01 -1.58
N PRO A 20 -4.32 -0.50 -2.77
CA PRO A 20 -3.33 0.18 -3.59
C PRO A 20 -3.73 1.62 -3.95
N ARG A 21 -5.02 1.89 -4.07
CA ARG A 21 -5.56 3.22 -4.35
C ARG A 21 -5.31 4.15 -3.16
N ASP A 22 -5.63 3.72 -1.94
CA ASP A 22 -5.36 4.52 -0.73
C ASP A 22 -3.86 4.69 -0.46
N ASN A 23 -3.05 3.68 -0.79
CA ASN A 23 -1.61 3.78 -0.67
C ASN A 23 -1.05 4.87 -1.60
N TYR A 24 -1.43 4.83 -2.88
CA TYR A 24 -1.05 5.87 -3.85
C TYR A 24 -1.58 7.25 -3.45
N ALA A 25 -2.86 7.34 -3.09
CA ALA A 25 -3.49 8.58 -2.66
C ALA A 25 -2.76 9.22 -1.48
N SER A 26 -2.33 8.41 -0.51
CA SER A 26 -1.54 8.85 0.63
C SER A 26 -0.17 9.37 0.21
N LEU A 27 0.52 8.68 -0.70
CA LEU A 27 1.82 9.13 -1.21
C LEU A 27 1.69 10.42 -2.02
N LYS A 28 0.65 10.51 -2.86
CA LYS A 28 0.35 11.67 -3.70
C LYS A 28 0.08 12.92 -2.86
N SER A 29 -0.63 12.82 -1.73
CA SER A 29 -0.94 14.00 -0.91
C SER A 29 0.30 14.64 -0.28
N GLY A 30 1.31 13.83 0.07
CA GLY A 30 2.61 14.32 0.58
C GLY A 30 3.65 14.60 -0.50
N TRP A 31 3.36 14.23 -1.75
CA TRP A 31 4.35 14.23 -2.81
C TRP A 31 4.88 15.64 -3.11
N ALA A 32 3.97 16.62 -3.20
CA ALA A 32 4.32 18.00 -3.54
C ALA A 32 5.31 18.63 -2.54
N GLU A 33 5.15 18.39 -1.24
CA GLU A 33 6.02 18.96 -0.21
C GLU A 33 7.36 18.22 -0.10
N ARG A 34 7.34 16.88 -0.24
CA ARG A 34 8.49 16.02 0.02
C ARG A 34 9.42 15.86 -1.18
N TYR A 35 8.90 15.98 -2.40
CA TYR A 35 9.63 15.76 -3.65
C TYR A 35 9.77 17.02 -4.50
N GLN A 36 9.43 18.20 -3.98
CA GLN A 36 9.67 19.50 -4.64
C GLN A 36 11.10 19.72 -5.15
N HIS A 37 12.08 18.99 -4.60
CA HIS A 37 13.50 19.09 -4.96
C HIS A 37 14.03 17.88 -5.73
N GLN A 38 13.17 16.94 -6.14
CA GLN A 38 13.55 15.79 -6.95
C GLN A 38 12.96 15.92 -8.35
N GLU A 39 13.67 15.43 -9.37
CA GLU A 39 13.15 15.25 -10.73
C GLU A 39 12.21 14.03 -10.79
N ASP A 40 11.29 13.94 -9.83
CA ASP A 40 10.25 12.92 -9.80
C ASP A 40 8.96 13.49 -10.37
N SER A 41 8.04 12.66 -10.84
CA SER A 41 6.73 13.09 -11.32
C SER A 41 5.63 12.24 -10.69
N GLN A 42 4.41 12.76 -10.59
CA GLN A 42 3.24 11.96 -10.14
C GLN A 42 3.04 10.69 -10.98
N ARG A 43 3.45 10.78 -12.25
CA ARG A 43 3.52 9.68 -13.21
C ARG A 43 4.55 8.62 -12.80
N ALA A 44 5.76 9.00 -12.44
CA ALA A 44 6.76 8.07 -11.91
C ALA A 44 6.37 7.50 -10.54
N LEU A 45 5.70 8.27 -9.68
CA LEU A 45 5.11 7.78 -8.43
C LEU A 45 4.07 6.67 -8.70
N LEU A 46 3.18 6.90 -9.66
CA LEU A 46 2.15 5.92 -10.04
C LEU A 46 2.76 4.66 -10.66
N GLN A 47 3.80 4.82 -11.48
CA GLN A 47 4.57 3.69 -12.01
C GLN A 47 5.22 2.88 -10.87
N SER A 48 5.82 3.56 -9.89
CA SER A 48 6.41 2.92 -8.71
C SER A 48 5.38 2.13 -7.90
N LEU A 49 4.16 2.63 -7.75
CA LEU A 49 3.07 1.87 -7.14
C LEU A 49 2.74 0.60 -7.94
N ILE A 50 2.57 0.71 -9.25
CA ILE A 50 2.23 -0.44 -10.12
C ILE A 50 3.31 -1.52 -10.00
N ASP A 51 4.59 -1.13 -10.11
CA ASP A 51 5.69 -2.08 -10.12
C ASP A 51 5.99 -2.61 -8.71
N ARG A 52 6.30 -1.71 -7.77
CA ARG A 52 6.78 -2.08 -6.43
C ARG A 52 5.64 -2.45 -5.50
N GLY A 53 4.53 -1.71 -5.56
CA GLY A 53 3.32 -2.03 -4.79
C GLY A 53 2.69 -3.33 -5.28
N GLY A 54 2.59 -3.53 -6.60
CA GLY A 54 2.16 -4.79 -7.19
C GLY A 54 3.06 -5.96 -6.82
N LEU A 55 4.39 -5.78 -6.88
CA LEU A 55 5.35 -6.79 -6.40
C LEU A 55 5.18 -7.08 -4.91
N GLY A 56 4.98 -6.07 -4.07
CA GLY A 56 4.75 -6.24 -2.63
C GLY A 56 3.52 -7.10 -2.33
N LEU A 57 2.40 -6.81 -2.98
CA LEU A 57 1.18 -7.63 -2.88
C LEU A 57 1.42 -9.07 -3.33
N ARG A 58 2.10 -9.27 -4.46
CA ARG A 58 2.44 -10.62 -4.94
C ARG A 58 3.35 -11.36 -3.97
N MET A 59 4.36 -10.69 -3.44
CA MET A 59 5.25 -11.24 -2.41
C MET A 59 4.50 -11.61 -1.13
N ALA A 60 3.40 -10.93 -0.78
CA ALA A 60 2.56 -11.34 0.34
C ALA A 60 1.93 -12.73 0.10
N ILE A 61 1.46 -12.99 -1.12
CA ILE A 61 0.93 -14.31 -1.54
C ILE A 61 2.06 -15.35 -1.53
N ASP A 62 3.14 -15.06 -2.23
CA ASP A 62 4.23 -16.03 -2.47
C ASP A 62 4.93 -16.40 -1.14
N ASN A 63 5.24 -15.43 -0.29
CA ASN A 63 5.86 -15.71 0.99
C ASN A 63 4.92 -16.47 1.93
N ALA A 64 3.62 -16.17 1.92
CA ALA A 64 2.64 -16.92 2.72
C ALA A 64 2.57 -18.39 2.26
N ALA A 65 2.59 -18.63 0.95
CA ALA A 65 2.58 -19.97 0.38
C ALA A 65 3.85 -20.77 0.73
N VAL A 66 5.02 -20.12 0.73
CA VAL A 66 6.31 -20.78 1.00
C VAL A 66 6.55 -21.01 2.49
N LEU A 67 6.28 -20.02 3.33
CA LEU A 67 6.61 -20.06 4.77
C LEU A 67 5.49 -20.66 5.62
N GLY A 68 4.26 -20.67 5.11
CA GLY A 68 3.09 -21.17 5.80
C GLY A 68 2.54 -20.25 6.90
N PRO A 69 1.31 -20.53 7.36
CA PRO A 69 0.56 -19.65 8.28
C PRO A 69 1.18 -19.56 9.68
N GLU A 70 2.02 -20.52 10.08
CA GLU A 70 2.73 -20.50 11.36
C GLU A 70 3.87 -19.46 11.41
N ARG A 71 4.37 -19.04 10.23
CA ARG A 71 5.55 -18.17 10.12
C ARG A 71 5.29 -16.89 9.34
N TYR A 72 4.21 -16.80 8.58
CA TYR A 72 3.90 -15.63 7.77
C TYR A 72 2.41 -15.30 7.85
N LYS A 73 2.10 -14.09 8.33
CA LYS A 73 0.73 -13.58 8.42
C LYS A 73 0.58 -12.30 7.61
N VAL A 74 -0.38 -12.30 6.68
CA VAL A 74 -0.79 -11.09 5.95
C VAL A 74 -1.90 -10.40 6.73
N VAL A 75 -1.82 -9.09 6.87
CA VAL A 75 -2.80 -8.26 7.59
C VAL A 75 -3.24 -7.13 6.68
N ARG A 76 -4.54 -6.92 6.53
CA ARG A 76 -5.08 -5.74 5.85
C ARG A 76 -5.11 -4.57 6.83
N TYR A 77 -4.56 -3.44 6.40
CA TYR A 77 -4.58 -2.21 7.17
C TYR A 77 -6.01 -1.80 7.52
N GLU A 78 -6.95 -1.92 6.58
CA GLU A 78 -8.34 -1.53 6.76
C GLU A 78 -9.02 -2.33 7.88
N ASP A 79 -8.76 -3.63 7.93
CA ASP A 79 -9.31 -4.50 8.98
C ASP A 79 -8.67 -4.19 10.33
N LEU A 80 -7.34 -3.96 10.35
CA LEU A 80 -6.59 -3.60 11.55
C LEU A 80 -7.09 -2.30 12.19
N VAL A 81 -7.31 -1.23 11.41
CA VAL A 81 -7.75 0.05 11.98
C VAL A 81 -9.23 0.05 12.36
N LYS A 82 -10.05 -0.79 11.73
CA LYS A 82 -11.47 -0.94 12.04
C LYS A 82 -11.72 -1.79 13.28
N GLU A 83 -10.93 -2.83 13.48
CA GLU A 83 -11.04 -3.75 14.62
C GLU A 83 -9.67 -3.97 15.29
N PRO A 84 -9.06 -2.93 15.89
CA PRO A 84 -7.68 -2.97 16.37
C PRO A 84 -7.46 -4.04 17.44
N LYS A 85 -8.30 -4.07 18.48
CA LYS A 85 -8.23 -5.08 19.53
C LYS A 85 -8.21 -6.52 18.99
N ARG A 86 -9.18 -6.87 18.13
CA ARG A 86 -9.29 -8.23 17.55
C ARG A 86 -8.00 -8.61 16.82
N HIS A 87 -7.50 -7.74 15.95
CA HIS A 87 -6.30 -8.03 15.17
C HIS A 87 -5.04 -8.03 16.03
N MET A 88 -4.93 -7.17 17.05
CA MET A 88 -3.78 -7.17 17.97
C MET A 88 -3.76 -8.41 18.86
N GLU A 89 -4.92 -8.92 19.32
CA GLU A 89 -5.03 -10.21 20.01
C GLU A 89 -4.55 -11.36 19.11
N GLU A 90 -5.01 -11.39 17.86
CA GLU A 90 -4.58 -12.40 16.89
C GLU A 90 -3.08 -12.31 16.55
N LEU A 91 -2.52 -11.10 16.46
CA LEU A 91 -1.10 -10.91 16.19
C LEU A 91 -0.23 -11.27 17.39
N ALA A 92 -0.67 -10.95 18.61
CA ALA A 92 -0.01 -11.38 19.85
C ALA A 92 0.06 -12.90 19.93
N ALA A 93 -1.07 -13.58 19.68
CA ALA A 93 -1.13 -15.04 19.60
C ALA A 93 -0.22 -15.59 18.49
N PHE A 94 -0.25 -14.97 17.30
CA PHE A 94 0.60 -15.36 16.18
C PHE A 94 2.09 -15.28 16.54
N ILE A 95 2.56 -14.22 17.18
CA ILE A 95 3.99 -14.09 17.55
C ILE A 95 4.36 -14.82 18.85
N GLY A 96 3.38 -15.27 19.63
CA GLY A 96 3.58 -16.03 20.87
C GLY A 96 3.82 -15.16 22.10
N VAL A 97 3.20 -13.98 22.17
CA VAL A 97 3.23 -13.10 23.36
C VAL A 97 1.84 -12.95 23.95
N SER A 98 1.75 -12.65 25.24
CA SER A 98 0.48 -12.31 25.88
C SER A 98 -0.08 -11.01 25.32
N TYR A 99 -1.39 -10.97 25.11
CA TYR A 99 -2.07 -9.73 24.78
C TYR A 99 -2.05 -8.75 25.96
N ASP A 100 -1.87 -7.47 25.64
CA ASP A 100 -2.05 -6.34 26.56
C ASP A 100 -2.65 -5.16 25.75
N SER A 101 -3.52 -4.35 26.35
CA SER A 101 -4.15 -3.23 25.65
C SER A 101 -3.15 -2.15 25.19
N MET A 102 -1.92 -2.14 25.72
CA MET A 102 -0.85 -1.29 25.21
C MET A 102 -0.52 -1.56 23.73
N LEU A 103 -0.80 -2.76 23.23
CA LEU A 103 -0.59 -3.13 21.83
C LEU A 103 -1.48 -2.34 20.86
N GLU A 104 -2.60 -1.78 21.35
CA GLU A 104 -3.50 -0.94 20.55
C GLU A 104 -2.99 0.51 20.41
N THR A 105 -1.97 0.90 21.18
CA THR A 105 -1.45 2.26 21.25
C THR A 105 -0.06 2.37 20.64
N PRO A 106 0.11 3.07 19.51
CA PRO A 106 1.42 3.28 18.90
C PRO A 106 2.38 3.99 19.87
N SER A 107 3.48 3.32 20.24
CA SER A 107 4.49 3.88 21.12
C SER A 107 5.85 3.23 20.89
N VAL A 108 6.92 3.95 21.29
CA VAL A 108 8.29 3.42 21.35
C VAL A 108 8.83 3.71 22.74
N ASN A 109 9.20 2.66 23.48
CA ASN A 109 9.66 2.76 24.88
C ASN A 109 8.72 3.58 25.78
N GLY A 110 7.40 3.42 25.60
CA GLY A 110 6.38 4.13 26.37
C GLY A 110 6.12 5.58 25.96
N VAL A 111 6.85 6.10 24.95
CA VAL A 111 6.59 7.42 24.38
C VAL A 111 5.62 7.27 23.20
N PRO A 112 4.50 8.02 23.16
CA PRO A 112 3.56 7.98 22.04
C PRO A 112 4.26 8.22 20.71
N TRP A 113 3.99 7.36 19.73
CA TRP A 113 4.53 7.47 18.39
C TRP A 113 3.44 7.99 17.44
N PRO A 114 3.46 9.29 17.10
CA PRO A 114 2.39 9.87 16.30
C PRO A 114 2.36 9.29 14.89
N GLY A 115 1.17 9.22 14.31
CA GLY A 115 0.99 8.79 12.93
C GLY A 115 1.69 9.73 11.95
N ASN A 116 2.46 9.17 11.01
CA ASN A 116 2.99 9.93 9.88
C ASN A 116 1.86 10.18 8.88
N ASN A 117 1.27 11.37 8.92
CA ASN A 117 0.29 11.82 7.94
C ASN A 117 0.84 12.98 7.12
N PHE A 118 0.66 12.89 5.80
CA PHE A 118 1.04 13.91 4.85
C PHE A 118 0.09 15.11 4.82
N ASP A 119 -1.12 14.99 5.37
CA ASP A 119 -2.09 16.09 5.45
C ASP A 119 -1.90 16.97 6.71
N GLY A 120 -0.81 16.79 7.46
CA GLY A 120 -0.54 17.56 8.68
C GLY A 120 -1.46 17.23 9.87
N LEU A 121 -2.32 16.21 9.76
CA LEU A 121 -3.11 15.73 10.91
C LEU A 121 -2.22 14.90 11.84
N THR A 122 -2.12 15.31 13.10
CA THR A 122 -1.49 14.50 14.14
C THR A 122 -2.45 13.44 14.63
N PHE A 123 -2.12 12.17 14.44
CA PHE A 123 -2.85 11.07 15.04
C PHE A 123 -2.11 10.56 16.28
N ASN A 124 -2.81 10.57 17.41
CA ASN A 124 -2.33 10.00 18.67
C ASN A 124 -2.88 8.59 18.92
N ALA A 125 -3.62 8.03 17.96
CA ALA A 125 -4.24 6.72 18.01
C ALA A 125 -4.37 6.12 16.60
N LEU A 126 -4.68 4.83 16.50
CA LEU A 126 -5.08 4.19 15.25
C LEU A 126 -6.32 4.91 14.70
N SER A 127 -6.33 5.18 13.40
CA SER A 127 -7.42 5.90 12.73
C SER A 127 -7.71 5.28 11.38
N ASP A 128 -9.00 5.15 11.09
CA ASP A 128 -9.57 4.69 9.82
C ASP A 128 -9.89 5.84 8.85
N VAL A 129 -9.59 7.09 9.22
CA VAL A 129 -9.95 8.29 8.43
C VAL A 129 -9.37 8.29 7.01
N ASN A 130 -8.30 7.53 6.77
CA ASN A 130 -7.67 7.42 5.46
C ASN A 130 -8.06 6.14 4.71
N VAL A 131 -9.03 5.37 5.20
CA VAL A 131 -9.61 4.22 4.49
C VAL A 131 -10.65 4.74 3.49
N GLY A 132 -10.52 4.37 2.22
CA GLY A 132 -11.39 4.80 1.12
C GLY A 132 -11.18 6.24 0.64
N ARG A 133 -10.23 6.96 1.24
CA ARG A 133 -10.00 8.39 0.98
C ARG A 133 -9.35 8.66 -0.38
N TRP A 134 -8.90 7.62 -1.07
CA TRP A 134 -8.44 7.69 -2.45
C TRP A 134 -9.46 8.36 -3.39
N THR A 135 -10.76 8.21 -3.13
CA THR A 135 -11.83 8.85 -3.90
C THR A 135 -11.79 10.39 -3.90
N GLU A 136 -11.21 10.99 -2.86
CA GLU A 136 -11.05 12.45 -2.72
C GLU A 136 -9.72 12.96 -3.28
N ARG A 137 -8.72 12.07 -3.37
CA ARG A 137 -7.31 12.43 -3.61
C ARG A 137 -6.79 12.01 -4.97
N MET A 138 -7.46 11.07 -5.62
CA MET A 138 -7.07 10.55 -6.93
C MET A 138 -7.96 11.12 -8.03
N GLU A 139 -7.35 11.35 -9.19
CA GLU A 139 -8.09 11.56 -10.42
C GLU A 139 -8.62 10.23 -10.94
N HIS A 140 -9.76 10.26 -11.63
CA HIS A 140 -10.43 9.06 -12.11
C HIS A 140 -9.52 8.16 -12.97
N TRP A 141 -8.69 8.74 -13.85
CA TRP A 141 -7.79 7.98 -14.70
C TRP A 141 -6.67 7.27 -13.92
N GLU A 142 -6.26 7.80 -12.76
CA GLU A 142 -5.29 7.16 -11.88
C GLU A 142 -5.89 5.90 -11.27
N ALA A 143 -7.13 5.98 -10.78
CA ALA A 143 -7.86 4.82 -10.26
C ALA A 143 -8.09 3.76 -11.36
N CYS A 144 -8.43 4.20 -12.58
CA CYS A 144 -8.52 3.30 -13.74
C CYS A 144 -7.22 2.54 -13.98
N LEU A 145 -6.08 3.23 -13.88
CA LEU A 145 -4.79 2.61 -14.13
C LEU A 145 -4.36 1.67 -13.01
N VAL A 146 -4.58 2.04 -11.74
CA VAL A 146 -4.29 1.18 -10.58
C VAL A 146 -5.10 -0.11 -10.66
N GLU A 147 -6.43 -0.02 -10.82
CA GLU A 147 -7.26 -1.22 -10.92
C GLU A 147 -7.00 -2.00 -12.22
N GLY A 148 -6.61 -1.31 -13.30
CA GLY A 148 -6.25 -1.96 -14.56
C GLY A 148 -5.06 -2.89 -14.42
N HIS A 149 -4.01 -2.48 -13.70
CA HIS A 149 -2.82 -3.30 -13.48
C HIS A 149 -2.93 -4.27 -12.29
N LEU A 150 -3.66 -3.89 -11.25
CA LEU A 150 -3.63 -4.60 -9.96
C LEU A 150 -4.93 -5.33 -9.62
N SER A 151 -5.94 -5.35 -10.50
CA SER A 151 -7.26 -5.91 -10.19
C SER A 151 -7.23 -7.35 -9.66
N ASP A 152 -6.46 -8.25 -10.28
CA ASP A 152 -6.39 -9.65 -9.81
C ASP A 152 -5.83 -9.74 -8.38
N LEU A 153 -4.79 -8.95 -8.07
CA LEU A 153 -4.19 -8.90 -6.73
C LEU A 153 -5.14 -8.23 -5.74
N MET A 154 -5.82 -7.17 -6.14
CA MET A 154 -6.82 -6.48 -5.33
C MET A 154 -7.95 -7.44 -4.95
N GLN A 155 -8.51 -8.16 -5.92
CA GLN A 155 -9.57 -9.14 -5.70
C GLN A 155 -9.09 -10.31 -4.83
N HIS A 156 -7.85 -10.79 -5.02
CA HIS A 156 -7.26 -11.82 -4.17
C HIS A 156 -7.28 -11.43 -2.68
N PHE A 157 -7.01 -10.16 -2.38
CA PHE A 157 -7.02 -9.63 -1.01
C PHE A 157 -8.38 -9.04 -0.57
N GLY A 158 -9.44 -9.22 -1.36
CA GLY A 158 -10.78 -8.76 -1.00
C GLY A 158 -10.99 -7.25 -1.09
N TYR A 159 -10.23 -6.57 -1.96
CA TYR A 159 -10.48 -5.18 -2.33
C TYR A 159 -11.47 -5.13 -3.50
N GLU A 160 -12.61 -4.47 -3.28
CA GLU A 160 -13.62 -4.29 -4.32
C GLU A 160 -13.15 -3.30 -5.39
N LEU A 161 -13.36 -3.68 -6.65
CA LEU A 161 -13.08 -2.84 -7.81
C LEU A 161 -14.23 -1.84 -8.00
N SER A 162 -13.89 -0.60 -8.32
CA SER A 162 -14.87 0.48 -8.47
C SER A 162 -14.90 1.06 -9.89
N ILE A 163 -13.97 0.65 -10.76
CA ILE A 163 -13.85 1.16 -12.13
C ILE A 163 -14.39 0.16 -13.15
N ASP A 164 -15.16 0.67 -14.12
CA ASP A 164 -15.67 -0.10 -15.25
C ASP A 164 -14.53 -0.84 -15.99
N PRO A 165 -14.71 -2.13 -16.34
CA PRO A 165 -13.68 -2.89 -17.06
C PRO A 165 -13.18 -2.21 -18.35
N ALA A 166 -14.05 -1.52 -19.10
CA ALA A 166 -13.66 -0.85 -20.33
C ALA A 166 -12.72 0.34 -20.07
N ASP A 167 -12.95 1.08 -18.98
CA ASP A 167 -12.12 2.24 -18.62
C ASP A 167 -10.76 1.81 -18.09
N ARG A 168 -10.70 0.70 -17.33
CA ARG A 168 -9.44 0.05 -16.95
C ARG A 168 -8.62 -0.37 -18.16
N VAL A 169 -9.23 -1.02 -19.15
CA VAL A 169 -8.57 -1.43 -20.40
C VAL A 169 -8.05 -0.22 -21.19
N LYS A 170 -8.85 0.84 -21.31
CA LYS A 170 -8.40 2.09 -21.97
C LYS A 170 -7.22 2.71 -21.23
N ALA A 171 -7.25 2.76 -19.90
CA ALA A 171 -6.16 3.32 -19.10
C ALA A 171 -4.86 2.53 -19.28
N CYS A 172 -4.90 1.19 -19.23
CA CYS A 172 -3.73 0.35 -19.51
C CYS A 172 -3.19 0.54 -20.94
N ALA A 173 -4.07 0.68 -21.94
CA ALA A 173 -3.66 0.95 -23.31
C ALA A 173 -2.98 2.32 -23.48
N GLN A 174 -3.44 3.35 -22.76
CA GLN A 174 -2.79 4.66 -22.74
C GLN A 174 -1.47 4.63 -21.97
N HIS A 175 -1.41 3.90 -20.86
CA HIS A 175 -0.19 3.72 -20.10
C HIS A 175 0.90 2.99 -20.89
N TYR A 176 0.54 1.95 -21.65
CA TYR A 176 1.47 1.31 -22.60
C TYR A 176 2.08 2.33 -23.56
N LYS A 177 1.28 3.29 -24.07
CA LYS A 177 1.79 4.33 -24.95
C LYS A 177 2.74 5.28 -24.23
N TRP A 178 2.35 5.73 -23.05
CA TRP A 178 3.19 6.61 -22.23
C TRP A 178 4.52 5.93 -21.90
N PHE A 179 4.50 4.73 -21.34
CA PHE A 179 5.68 4.00 -20.91
C PHE A 179 6.68 3.74 -22.05
N ASN A 180 6.19 3.45 -23.26
CA ASN A 180 7.06 3.08 -24.38
C ASN A 180 7.41 4.23 -25.34
N PHE A 181 6.58 5.27 -25.44
CA PHE A 181 6.72 6.27 -26.52
C PHE A 181 6.87 7.71 -26.04
N LEU A 182 6.59 8.07 -24.79
CA LEU A 182 6.79 9.46 -24.32
C LEU A 182 8.27 9.84 -24.12
N ALA A 183 9.20 8.87 -24.08
CA ALA A 183 10.63 9.17 -24.14
C ALA A 183 11.11 9.68 -25.52
N ARG A 184 10.23 9.76 -26.53
CA ARG A 184 10.56 10.23 -27.89
C ARG A 184 9.89 11.54 -28.30
N GLY A 185 9.12 12.18 -27.42
CA GLY A 185 8.21 13.28 -27.77
C GLY A 185 8.54 14.68 -27.26
N GLU A 186 9.45 14.84 -26.30
CA GLU A 186 9.79 16.17 -25.73
C GLU A 186 11.12 16.75 -26.26
N ALA A 187 11.65 16.18 -27.34
CA ALA A 187 12.70 16.80 -28.15
C ALA A 187 12.09 17.49 -29.38
N GLY A 188 11.09 18.36 -29.19
CA GLY A 188 10.50 19.07 -30.33
C GLY A 188 9.11 19.69 -30.10
N ALA A 189 8.96 20.53 -29.08
CA ALA A 189 7.87 21.51 -29.06
C ALA A 189 8.26 22.72 -28.20
N ALA A 190 9.34 23.39 -28.62
CA ALA A 190 9.51 24.82 -28.36
C ALA A 190 9.01 25.56 -29.60
N VAL A 191 7.79 26.10 -29.54
CA VAL A 191 7.36 27.40 -30.10
C VAL A 191 6.15 27.87 -29.30
#